data_AF-A0A392MJ70-F1
#
_entry.id   AF-A0A392MJ70-F1
#
_cell.length_a   1.000
_cell.length_b   1.000
_cell.length_c   1.000
_cell.angle_alpha   90.00
_cell.angle_beta   90.00
_cell.angle_gamma   90.00
#
_symmetry.space_group_name_H-M   'P 1'
#
loop_
_entity.id
_entity.type
_entity.pdbx_description
1 polymer ?
#
loop_
_entity_poly.entity_id
_entity_poly.type
_entity_poly.pdbx_seq_one_letter_code
_entity_poly.pdbx_strand_id
1 'polypeptide(L)'
;AIDAVDNGINQYDTDQPPKYVNNTHLSSRVGRFNLDWTDPDQSSEKENEAFHRAMALAGSEFLDSVRFHVNSWLPARSIVMETVAARQTVDPSGEILVLKKFCPWKLHLFELEGELKIDPPIKYVLYQGMLIDVLE
;
A
#
# COMPACT_ATOMS: atom_id res chain seq x y z
N ALA A 1 2.67 1.89 -7.39
CA ALA A 1 4.13 2.01 -7.19
C ALA A 1 4.49 1.26 -5.91
N ILE A 2 5.69 0.66 -5.81
CA ILE A 2 6.11 -0.04 -4.58
C ILE A 2 6.48 0.98 -3.50
N ASP A 3 7.39 1.92 -3.81
CA ASP A 3 7.84 2.98 -2.90
C ASP A 3 7.89 4.39 -3.55
N ALA A 4 7.66 4.48 -4.86
CA ALA A 4 7.63 5.71 -5.65
C ALA A 4 8.95 6.52 -5.68
N VAL A 5 10.05 5.96 -5.18
CA VAL A 5 11.35 6.65 -5.09
C VAL A 5 11.93 6.98 -6.47
N ASP A 6 11.65 6.13 -7.47
CA ASP A 6 12.24 6.23 -8.81
C ASP A 6 11.31 6.92 -9.84
N ASN A 7 10.29 7.67 -9.39
CA ASN A 7 9.34 8.33 -10.28
C ASN A 7 9.79 9.73 -10.78
N GLY A 8 10.96 10.21 -10.32
CA GLY A 8 11.49 11.52 -10.68
C GLY A 8 10.77 12.71 -10.03
N ILE A 9 9.91 12.46 -9.04
CA ILE A 9 9.17 13.48 -8.30
C ILE A 9 9.74 13.58 -6.89
N ASN A 10 10.04 14.80 -6.45
CA ASN A 10 10.51 15.04 -5.10
C ASN A 10 9.43 14.67 -4.08
N GLN A 11 9.86 14.05 -2.98
CA GLN A 11 8.96 13.66 -1.89
C GLN A 11 8.28 14.86 -1.20
N TYR A 12 8.92 16.03 -1.27
CA TYR A 12 8.45 17.28 -0.66
C TYR A 12 8.56 18.44 -1.65
N ASP A 13 7.63 19.39 -1.54
CA ASP A 13 7.65 20.64 -2.31
C ASP A 13 8.54 21.68 -1.61
N THR A 14 9.83 21.35 -1.47
CA THR A 14 10.83 22.23 -0.86
C THR A 14 12.24 21.89 -1.34
N ASP A 15 13.08 22.92 -1.45
CA ASP A 15 14.51 22.77 -1.76
C ASP A 15 15.38 22.51 -0.51
N GLN A 16 14.77 22.45 0.68
CA GLN A 16 15.53 22.16 1.90
C GLN A 16 16.01 20.70 1.90
N PRO A 17 17.25 20.44 2.33
CA PRO A 17 17.75 19.07 2.43
C PRO A 17 16.94 18.29 3.49
N PRO A 18 16.73 16.98 3.27
CA PRO A 18 15.99 16.17 4.23
C PRO A 18 16.74 16.09 5.56
N LYS A 19 16.01 16.16 6.67
CA LYS A 19 16.58 16.07 8.03
C LYS A 19 17.14 14.69 8.35
N TYR A 20 16.71 13.67 7.63
CA TYR A 20 17.17 12.29 7.75
C TYR A 20 17.09 11.59 6.40
N VAL A 21 17.91 10.56 6.20
CA VAL A 21 17.87 9.72 5.00
C VAL A 21 17.21 8.40 5.35
N ASN A 22 16.16 8.02 4.62
CA ASN A 22 15.53 6.72 4.75
C ASN A 22 16.13 5.75 3.73
N ASN A 23 16.80 4.70 4.22
CA ASN A 23 17.42 3.65 3.39
C ASN A 23 16.67 2.31 3.44
N THR A 24 15.37 2.30 3.76
CA THR A 24 14.53 1.09 3.80
C THR A 24 13.76 0.82 2.52
N HIS A 25 13.84 1.72 1.53
CA HIS A 25 13.20 1.58 0.22
C HIS A 25 13.87 0.48 -0.63
N LEU A 26 13.22 0.07 -1.71
CA LEU A 26 13.60 -1.10 -2.51
C LEU A 26 15.00 -0.93 -3.11
N SER A 27 15.30 0.21 -3.74
CA SER A 27 16.60 0.44 -4.37
C SER A 27 17.77 0.39 -3.36
N SER A 28 17.61 0.96 -2.17
CA SER A 28 18.57 0.79 -1.07
C SER A 28 18.77 -0.66 -0.68
N ARG A 29 17.70 -1.45 -0.54
CA ARG A 29 17.79 -2.85 -0.14
C ARG A 29 18.39 -3.74 -1.23
N VAL A 30 18.09 -3.45 -2.49
CA VAL A 30 18.75 -4.04 -3.66
C VAL A 30 20.24 -3.70 -3.65
N GLY A 31 20.59 -2.44 -3.42
CA GLY A 31 21.98 -1.97 -3.38
C GLY A 31 22.84 -2.63 -2.29
N ARG A 32 22.24 -3.13 -1.21
CA ARG A 32 22.94 -3.90 -0.16
C ARG A 32 23.51 -5.24 -0.66
N PHE A 33 23.08 -5.72 -1.82
CA PHE A 33 23.65 -6.92 -2.42
C PHE A 33 24.90 -6.66 -3.24
N ASN A 34 25.21 -5.39 -3.57
CA ASN A 34 26.45 -5.05 -4.26
C ASN A 34 27.67 -5.52 -3.46
N LEU A 35 28.73 -5.86 -4.18
CA LEU A 35 29.99 -6.24 -3.54
C LEU A 35 30.54 -5.07 -2.74
N ASP A 36 31.08 -5.37 -1.56
CA ASP A 36 31.81 -4.37 -0.79
C ASP A 36 33.11 -4.04 -1.54
N TRP A 37 33.53 -2.78 -1.53
CA TRP A 37 34.77 -2.36 -2.16
C TRP A 37 36.02 -3.02 -1.54
N THR A 38 35.89 -3.55 -0.32
CA THR A 38 36.92 -4.32 0.38
C THR A 38 36.87 -5.81 0.10
N ASP A 39 35.87 -6.31 -0.62
CA ASP A 39 35.78 -7.74 -0.93
C ASP A 39 36.97 -8.14 -1.82
N PRO A 40 37.81 -9.10 -1.40
CA PRO A 40 38.96 -9.53 -2.20
C PRO A 40 38.56 -10.19 -3.53
N ASP A 41 37.31 -10.66 -3.66
CA ASP A 41 36.76 -11.26 -4.87
C ASP A 41 35.78 -10.32 -5.57
N GLN A 42 36.30 -9.52 -6.49
CA GLN A 42 35.54 -8.62 -7.37
C GLN A 42 35.27 -9.27 -8.75
N SER A 43 35.17 -10.59 -8.82
CA SER A 43 34.92 -11.30 -10.09
C SER A 43 33.52 -11.07 -10.64
N SER A 44 33.38 -11.19 -11.96
CA SER A 44 32.09 -11.18 -12.65
C SER A 44 31.13 -12.26 -12.13
N GLU A 45 31.66 -13.41 -11.75
CA GLU A 45 30.92 -14.53 -11.19
C GLU A 45 30.30 -14.14 -9.85
N LYS A 46 31.08 -13.48 -8.99
CA LYS A 46 30.61 -12.99 -7.69
C LYS A 46 29.58 -11.88 -7.82
N GLU A 47 29.79 -10.96 -8.75
CA GLU A 47 28.83 -9.91 -9.08
C GLU A 47 27.50 -10.50 -9.58
N ASN A 48 27.54 -11.53 -10.44
CA ASN A 48 26.35 -12.18 -10.96
C ASN A 48 25.58 -12.95 -9.86
N GLU A 49 26.27 -13.58 -8.91
CA GLU A 49 25.64 -14.16 -7.71
C GLU A 49 24.91 -13.10 -6.88
N ALA A 50 25.55 -11.95 -6.65
CA ALA A 50 24.95 -10.81 -5.98
C ALA A 50 23.70 -10.29 -6.71
N PHE A 51 23.79 -10.15 -8.03
CA PHE A 51 22.69 -9.75 -8.89
C PHE A 51 21.50 -10.70 -8.80
N HIS A 52 21.71 -12.02 -8.84
CA HIS A 52 20.64 -13.00 -8.67
C HIS A 52 19.93 -12.87 -7.31
N ARG A 53 20.66 -12.57 -6.22
CA ARG A 53 20.05 -12.32 -4.90
C ARG A 53 19.21 -11.05 -4.90
N ALA A 54 19.71 -9.97 -5.51
CA ALA A 54 18.96 -8.73 -5.69
C ALA A 54 17.68 -8.93 -6.52
N MET A 55 17.75 -9.70 -7.62
CA MET A 55 16.59 -10.06 -8.44
C MET A 55 15.54 -10.84 -7.62
N ALA A 56 15.98 -11.81 -6.83
CA ALA A 56 15.08 -12.59 -5.98
C ALA A 56 14.36 -11.71 -4.96
N LEU A 57 15.06 -10.75 -4.33
CA LEU A 57 14.45 -9.77 -3.43
C LEU A 57 13.38 -8.95 -4.15
N ALA A 58 13.75 -8.25 -5.22
CA ALA A 58 12.82 -7.37 -5.94
C ALA A 58 11.62 -8.14 -6.51
N GLY A 59 11.86 -9.33 -7.06
CA GLY A 59 10.82 -10.21 -7.58
C GLY A 59 9.85 -10.67 -6.50
N SER A 60 10.35 -10.98 -5.29
CA SER A 60 9.50 -11.39 -4.16
C SER A 60 8.54 -10.26 -3.73
N GLU A 61 9.04 -9.03 -3.63
CA GLU A 61 8.22 -7.87 -3.23
C GLU A 61 7.16 -7.52 -4.28
N PHE A 62 7.53 -7.62 -5.56
CA PHE A 62 6.58 -7.46 -6.65
C PHE A 62 5.46 -8.51 -6.55
N LEU A 63 5.81 -9.79 -6.38
CA LEU A 63 4.83 -10.86 -6.27
C LEU A 63 3.93 -10.70 -5.05
N ASP A 64 4.47 -10.28 -3.91
CA ASP A 64 3.68 -10.03 -2.70
C ASP A 64 2.71 -8.87 -2.89
N SER A 65 3.12 -7.80 -3.58
CA SER A 65 2.22 -6.70 -3.97
C SER A 65 1.10 -7.21 -4.89
N VAL A 66 1.41 -7.99 -5.93
CA VAL A 66 0.40 -8.56 -6.82
C VAL A 66 -0.56 -9.46 -6.06
N ARG A 67 -0.05 -10.36 -5.21
CA ARG A 67 -0.87 -11.26 -4.38
C ARG A 67 -1.78 -10.49 -3.44
N PHE A 68 -1.30 -9.41 -2.82
CA PHE A 68 -2.12 -8.54 -1.99
C PHE A 68 -3.28 -7.93 -2.81
N HIS A 69 -2.99 -7.38 -3.99
CA HIS A 69 -4.03 -6.76 -4.82
C HIS A 69 -5.07 -7.78 -5.28
N VAL A 70 -4.64 -8.94 -5.77
CA VAL A 70 -5.54 -9.99 -6.30
C VAL A 70 -6.36 -10.66 -5.21
N ASN A 71 -5.72 -11.02 -4.09
CA ASN A 71 -6.35 -11.87 -3.08
C ASN A 71 -7.02 -11.09 -1.93
N SER A 72 -6.67 -9.81 -1.74
CA SER A 72 -7.16 -9.00 -0.62
C SER A 72 -7.85 -7.71 -1.08
N TRP A 73 -7.14 -6.84 -1.82
CA TRP A 73 -7.67 -5.51 -2.16
C TRP A 73 -8.82 -5.56 -3.18
N LEU A 74 -8.67 -6.29 -4.31
CA LEU A 74 -9.70 -6.37 -5.34
C LEU A 74 -11.02 -7.00 -4.83
N PRO A 75 -11.00 -8.15 -4.12
CA PRO A 75 -12.21 -8.74 -3.57
C PRO A 75 -12.93 -7.86 -2.53
N ALA A 76 -12.22 -6.94 -1.88
CA ALA A 76 -12.82 -6.02 -0.92
C ALA A 76 -13.84 -5.06 -1.56
N ARG A 77 -13.70 -4.75 -2.86
CA ARG A 77 -14.58 -3.80 -3.54
C ARG A 77 -16.05 -4.19 -3.45
N SER A 78 -16.38 -5.46 -3.72
CA SER A 78 -17.77 -5.93 -3.65
C SER A 78 -18.33 -5.84 -2.24
N ILE A 79 -17.51 -6.18 -1.23
CA ILE A 79 -17.90 -6.09 0.19
C ILE A 79 -18.23 -4.65 0.57
N VAL A 80 -17.37 -3.70 0.19
CA VAL A 80 -17.60 -2.27 0.49
C VAL A 80 -18.83 -1.76 -0.25
N MET A 81 -18.99 -2.11 -1.53
CA MET A 81 -20.15 -1.71 -2.33
C MET A 81 -21.48 -2.22 -1.74
N GLU A 82 -21.54 -3.50 -1.35
CA GLU A 82 -22.71 -4.07 -0.68
C GLU A 82 -23.00 -3.39 0.66
N THR A 83 -21.95 -3.08 1.43
CA THR A 83 -22.08 -2.40 2.72
C THR A 83 -22.59 -0.98 2.56
N VAL A 84 -22.08 -0.24 1.57
CA VAL A 84 -22.56 1.09 1.19
C VAL A 84 -24.02 1.04 0.77
N ALA A 85 -24.43 0.06 -0.03
CA ALA A 85 -25.83 -0.07 -0.47
C ALA A 85 -26.79 -0.35 0.70
N ALA A 86 -26.33 -1.07 1.72
CA ALA A 86 -27.13 -1.41 2.90
C ALA A 86 -27.07 -0.37 4.03
N ARG A 87 -26.31 0.72 3.88
CA ARG A 87 -25.97 1.62 5.00
C ARG A 87 -27.16 2.20 5.75
N GLN A 88 -28.24 2.57 5.06
CA GLN A 88 -29.45 3.11 5.72
C GLN A 88 -30.19 2.08 6.59
N THR A 89 -29.95 0.78 6.38
CA THR A 89 -30.52 -0.28 7.23
C THR A 89 -29.83 -0.38 8.59
N VAL A 90 -28.58 0.08 8.66
CA VAL A 90 -27.75 0.07 9.86
C VAL A 90 -27.88 1.38 10.62
N ASP A 91 -27.81 2.49 9.89
CA ASP A 91 -27.90 3.83 10.41
C ASP A 91 -28.83 4.67 9.52
N PRO A 92 -29.97 5.17 10.04
CA PRO A 92 -30.90 5.97 9.25
C PRO A 92 -30.30 7.22 8.61
N SER A 93 -29.21 7.78 9.16
CA SER A 93 -28.51 8.92 8.54
C SER A 93 -27.70 8.52 7.30
N GLY A 94 -27.29 7.25 7.21
CA GLY A 94 -26.47 6.70 6.15
C GLY A 94 -24.99 7.10 6.25
N GLU A 95 -24.57 7.73 7.35
CA GLU A 95 -23.22 8.24 7.56
C GLU A 95 -22.30 7.20 8.25
N ILE A 96 -22.86 6.06 8.67
CA ILE A 96 -22.12 4.96 9.33
C ILE A 96 -22.22 3.68 8.51
N LEU A 97 -21.08 3.07 8.21
CA LEU A 97 -20.98 1.71 7.68
C LEU A 97 -20.60 0.72 8.78
N VAL A 98 -21.13 -0.50 8.67
CA VAL A 98 -20.70 -1.64 9.50
C VAL A 98 -20.27 -2.77 8.59
N LEU A 99 -18.96 -3.00 8.49
CA LEU A 99 -18.38 -4.13 7.80
C LEU A 99 -18.45 -5.36 8.71
N LYS A 100 -19.12 -6.42 8.25
CA LYS A 100 -19.20 -7.70 8.97
C LYS A 100 -17.84 -8.39 9.14
N LYS A 101 -16.90 -8.10 8.23
CA LYS A 101 -15.54 -8.61 8.23
C LYS A 101 -14.60 -7.50 7.76
N PHE A 102 -13.47 -7.34 8.44
CA PHE A 102 -12.44 -6.41 7.99
C PHE A 102 -11.92 -6.76 6.59
N CYS A 103 -11.76 -5.74 5.76
CA CYS A 103 -11.12 -5.80 4.45
C CYS A 103 -10.47 -4.43 4.12
N PRO A 104 -9.56 -4.33 3.14
CA PRO A 104 -9.08 -3.04 2.66
C PRO A 104 -10.26 -2.21 2.11
N TRP A 105 -10.70 -1.16 2.82
CA TRP A 105 -11.95 -0.48 2.50
C TRP A 105 -11.79 1.00 2.10
N LYS A 106 -10.80 1.71 2.64
CA LYS A 106 -10.67 3.19 2.54
C LYS A 106 -10.73 3.72 1.11
N LEU A 107 -9.85 3.24 0.23
CA LEU A 107 -9.79 3.72 -1.16
C LEU A 107 -11.05 3.35 -1.95
N HIS A 108 -11.57 2.13 -1.77
CA HIS A 108 -12.82 1.72 -2.41
C HIS A 108 -13.99 2.59 -1.96
N LEU A 109 -14.06 2.93 -0.66
CA LEU A 109 -15.10 3.81 -0.15
C LEU A 109 -14.99 5.20 -0.79
N PHE A 110 -13.80 5.80 -0.78
CA PHE A 110 -13.56 7.12 -1.39
C PHE A 110 -13.99 7.16 -2.87
N GLU A 111 -13.61 6.14 -3.65
CA GLU A 111 -14.04 6.02 -5.05
C GLU A 111 -15.56 5.89 -5.18
N LEU A 112 -16.16 5.00 -4.38
CA LEU A 112 -17.61 4.75 -4.42
C LEU A 112 -18.44 5.95 -3.99
N GLU A 113 -17.98 6.75 -3.02
CA GLU A 113 -18.64 8.00 -2.64
C GLU A 113 -18.73 8.97 -3.81
N GLY A 114 -17.65 9.10 -4.58
CA GLY A 114 -17.61 9.89 -5.81
C GLY A 114 -18.46 9.30 -6.93
N GLU A 115 -18.33 7.99 -7.20
CA GLU A 115 -19.07 7.28 -8.26
C GLU A 115 -20.59 7.32 -8.02
N LEU A 116 -21.04 7.09 -6.79
CA LEU A 116 -22.44 7.00 -6.41
C LEU A 116 -23.03 8.35 -5.95
N LYS A 117 -22.21 9.41 -5.92
CA LYS A 117 -22.59 10.76 -5.46
C LYS A 117 -23.26 10.74 -4.09
N ILE A 118 -22.61 10.10 -3.13
CA ILE A 118 -23.15 9.94 -1.77
C ILE A 118 -23.14 11.29 -1.06
N ASP A 119 -24.31 11.70 -0.58
CA ASP A 119 -24.52 12.92 0.22
C ASP A 119 -25.63 12.64 1.26
N PRO A 120 -25.41 12.86 2.57
CA PRO A 120 -24.13 13.25 3.20
C PRO A 120 -23.05 12.16 3.06
N PRO A 121 -21.75 12.52 3.10
CA PRO A 121 -20.65 11.56 3.04
C PRO A 121 -20.63 10.65 4.26
N ILE A 122 -20.00 9.49 4.10
CA ILE A 122 -19.83 8.50 5.16
C ILE A 122 -18.72 8.99 6.10
N LYS A 123 -19.01 9.01 7.40
CA LYS A 123 -18.12 9.51 8.45
C LYS A 123 -17.40 8.40 9.22
N TYR A 124 -18.04 7.25 9.37
CA TYR A 124 -17.52 6.16 10.20
C TYR A 124 -17.66 4.80 9.51
N VAL A 125 -16.63 3.96 9.65
CA VAL A 125 -16.68 2.56 9.24
C VAL A 125 -16.30 1.69 10.43
N LEU A 126 -17.27 0.90 10.90
CA LEU A 126 -17.13 0.01 12.04
C LEU A 126 -16.92 -1.42 11.56
N TYR A 127 -16.07 -2.18 12.25
CA TYR A 127 -15.87 -3.60 11.99
C TYR A 127 -15.46 -4.33 13.27
N GLN A 128 -15.74 -5.64 13.34
CA GLN A 128 -15.41 -6.43 14.53
C GLN A 128 -13.90 -6.73 14.56
N GLY A 129 -13.17 -5.99 15.40
CA GLY A 129 -11.73 -6.07 15.65
C GLY A 129 -11.36 -5.11 16.80
N MET A 130 -10.18 -5.22 17.41
CA MET A 130 -9.80 -4.46 18.62
C MET A 130 -9.62 -2.93 18.39
N LEU A 131 -9.95 -2.39 17.21
CA LEU A 131 -9.74 -0.98 16.83
C LEU A 131 -10.93 -0.43 16.01
N ILE A 132 -11.30 0.81 16.32
CA ILE A 132 -12.23 1.66 15.54
C ILE A 132 -11.35 2.56 14.67
N ASP A 133 -11.58 2.59 13.36
CA ASP A 133 -10.93 3.56 12.46
C ASP A 133 -11.88 4.72 12.16
N VAL A 134 -11.43 5.95 12.39
CA VAL A 134 -12.14 7.19 12.00
C VAL A 134 -11.61 7.65 10.64
N LEU A 135 -12.51 8.17 9.79
CA LEU A 135 -12.13 8.88 8.57
C LEU A 135 -11.70 10.30 8.95
N GLU A 136 -10.40 10.63 8.78
CA GLU A 136 -9.89 12.01 8.85
C GLU A 136 -10.18 12.77 7.55
#